data_AF-A0A0A9H3J1-F1
#
_entry.id   AF-A0A0A9H3J1-F1
#
_cell.length_a   1.000
_cell.length_b   1.000
_cell.length_c   1.000
_cell.angle_alpha   90.00
_cell.angle_beta   90.00
_cell.angle_gamma   90.00
#
_symmetry.space_group_name_H-M   'P 1'
#
loop_
_entity.id
_entity.type
_entity.pdbx_description
1 polymer ?
#
loop_
_entity_poly.entity_id
_entity_poly.type
_entity_poly.pdbx_seq_one_letter_code
_entity_poly.pdbx_strand_id
1 'polypeptide(L)'
;MHEMNAKIRQFQQMVSLELVEDNHSGLQSTEGQHVGDKSKTMESEGILKDLVDKVSNIDAEVHHLEGEYRKDLLDHDKVRQELADVQANRALMEAVMGEMKQCQKLGERVAELEKVQASLAEELQRRYTCPGCGVNNVTGLEEVN
;
A
#
# COMPACT_ATOMS: atom_id res chain seq x y z
N MET A 1 -2.87 5.83 -39.71
CA MET A 1 -2.64 7.09 -40.47
C MET A 1 -3.50 7.18 -41.75
N HIS A 2 -3.56 6.13 -42.58
CA HIS A 2 -4.35 6.14 -43.82
C HIS A 2 -5.86 6.38 -43.62
N GLU A 3 -6.45 5.80 -42.58
CA GLU A 3 -7.88 5.95 -42.28
C GLU A 3 -8.24 7.40 -41.90
N MET A 4 -7.39 8.07 -41.13
CA MET A 4 -7.59 9.47 -40.75
C MET A 4 -7.51 10.40 -41.97
N ASN A 5 -6.56 10.14 -42.87
CA ASN A 5 -6.45 10.87 -44.13
C ASN A 5 -7.63 10.60 -45.09
N ALA A 6 -8.29 9.46 -44.98
CA ALA A 6 -9.53 9.18 -45.71
C ALA A 6 -10.71 10.00 -45.16
N LYS A 7 -10.84 10.05 -43.83
CA LYS A 7 -11.88 10.85 -43.14
C LYS A 7 -11.73 12.35 -43.40
N ILE A 8 -10.50 12.87 -43.39
CA ILE A 8 -10.22 14.29 -43.72
C ILE A 8 -10.65 14.60 -45.16
N ARG A 9 -10.35 13.72 -46.12
CA ARG A 9 -10.77 13.90 -47.52
C ARG A 9 -12.28 13.84 -47.69
N GLN A 10 -12.97 12.93 -47.00
CA GLN A 10 -14.43 12.87 -47.01
C GLN A 10 -15.07 14.14 -46.45
N PHE A 11 -14.53 14.66 -45.35
CA PHE A 11 -15.01 15.92 -44.77
C PHE A 11 -14.83 17.10 -45.74
N GLN A 12 -13.67 17.22 -46.38
CA GLN A 12 -13.42 18.27 -47.38
C GLN A 12 -14.35 18.16 -48.60
N GLN A 13 -14.67 16.95 -49.05
CA GLN A 13 -15.61 16.71 -50.15
C GLN A 13 -17.04 17.09 -49.76
N MET A 14 -17.47 16.75 -48.55
CA MET A 14 -18.80 17.06 -48.03
C MET A 14 -19.03 18.57 -47.94
N VAL A 15 -18.07 19.30 -47.33
CA VAL A 15 -18.13 20.76 -47.21
C VAL A 15 -18.14 21.43 -48.59
N SER A 16 -17.39 20.90 -49.56
CA SER A 16 -17.37 21.43 -50.93
C SER A 16 -18.70 21.20 -51.65
N LEU A 17 -19.37 20.07 -51.42
CA LEU A 17 -20.69 19.77 -52.00
C LEU A 17 -21.77 20.69 -51.40
N GLU A 18 -21.75 20.85 -50.08
CA GLU A 18 -22.72 21.67 -49.34
C GLU A 18 -22.61 23.16 -49.71
N LEU A 19 -21.39 23.68 -49.90
CA LEU A 19 -21.16 25.04 -50.40
C LEU A 19 -21.58 25.22 -51.87
N VAL A 20 -21.53 24.17 -52.69
CA VAL A 20 -21.98 24.22 -54.08
C VAL A 20 -23.51 24.14 -54.16
N GLU A 21 -24.14 23.33 -53.33
CA GLU A 21 -25.61 23.24 -53.20
C GLU A 21 -26.22 24.56 -52.70
N ASP A 22 -25.55 25.27 -51.80
CA ASP A 22 -26.00 26.58 -51.29
C ASP A 22 -25.93 27.68 -52.37
N ASN A 23 -24.93 27.60 -53.27
CA ASN A 23 -24.76 28.56 -54.37
C ASN A 23 -25.66 28.31 -55.60
N HIS A 24 -26.33 27.15 -55.68
CA HIS A 24 -27.28 26.83 -56.75
C HIS A 24 -28.74 27.10 -56.39
N SER A 25 -29.01 27.55 -55.15
CA SER A 25 -30.37 27.82 -54.65
C SER A 25 -30.80 29.29 -54.80
N GLY A 26 -29.92 30.14 -55.34
CA GLY A 26 -30.22 31.53 -55.66
C GLY A 26 -30.71 31.69 -57.09
N LEU A 27 -32.03 31.92 -57.25
CA LEU A 27 -32.74 32.34 -58.47
C LEU A 27 -33.34 31.21 -59.33
N GLN A 28 -34.47 30.62 -58.89
CA GLN A 28 -35.67 30.52 -59.74
C GLN A 28 -36.93 30.04 -58.97
N SER A 29 -38.01 30.78 -59.20
CA SER A 29 -39.41 30.32 -59.28
C SER A 29 -40.26 30.15 -58.00
N THR A 30 -41.17 31.11 -57.85
CA THR A 30 -42.63 30.95 -57.63
C THR A 30 -43.15 30.15 -56.44
N GLU A 31 -43.85 30.87 -55.55
CA GLU A 31 -45.09 30.49 -54.85
C GLU A 31 -45.29 29.03 -54.43
N GLY A 32 -45.24 28.79 -53.12
CA GLY A 32 -45.99 27.69 -52.53
C GLY A 32 -45.30 26.99 -51.37
N GLN A 33 -45.90 27.15 -50.19
CA GLN A 33 -45.98 26.13 -49.16
C GLN A 33 -44.79 25.97 -48.19
N HIS A 34 -44.78 26.90 -47.23
CA HIS A 34 -44.25 26.69 -45.88
C HIS A 34 -45.02 25.56 -45.18
N VAL A 35 -44.65 24.29 -45.37
CA VAL A 35 -44.98 23.19 -44.45
C VAL A 35 -43.93 22.09 -44.55
N GLY A 36 -43.17 21.86 -43.47
CA GLY A 36 -42.70 20.49 -43.18
C GLY A 36 -41.20 20.27 -42.97
N ASP A 37 -40.50 21.08 -42.16
CA ASP A 37 -39.17 20.66 -41.66
C ASP A 37 -38.94 20.97 -40.16
N LYS A 38 -40.04 20.98 -39.39
CA LYS A 38 -39.99 21.11 -37.92
C LYS A 38 -39.81 19.75 -37.19
N SER A 39 -39.98 18.63 -37.89
CA SER A 39 -39.95 17.30 -37.27
C SER A 39 -38.53 16.74 -37.12
N LYS A 40 -37.64 16.93 -38.10
CA LYS A 40 -36.25 16.42 -38.06
C LYS A 40 -35.34 17.24 -37.14
N THR A 41 -35.63 18.54 -37.02
CA THR A 41 -34.91 19.47 -36.14
C THR A 41 -35.24 19.24 -34.66
N MET A 42 -36.49 18.94 -34.30
CA MET A 42 -36.86 18.53 -32.93
C MET A 42 -36.27 17.17 -32.51
N GLU A 43 -36.17 16.21 -33.42
CA GLU A 43 -35.62 14.88 -33.13
C GLU A 43 -34.10 14.93 -32.86
N SER A 44 -33.37 15.73 -33.65
CA SER A 44 -31.93 15.95 -33.47
C SER A 44 -31.60 16.74 -32.19
N GLU A 45 -32.43 17.72 -31.81
CA GLU A 45 -32.30 18.44 -30.53
C GLU A 45 -32.53 17.52 -29.32
N GLY A 46 -33.49 16.60 -29.41
CA GLY A 46 -33.73 15.58 -28.39
C GLY A 46 -32.55 14.61 -28.22
N ILE A 47 -31.95 14.16 -29.32
CA ILE A 47 -30.75 13.31 -29.30
C ILE A 47 -29.54 14.06 -28.71
N LEU A 48 -29.35 15.33 -29.10
CA LEU A 48 -28.27 16.15 -28.57
C LEU A 48 -28.40 16.33 -27.06
N LYS A 49 -29.62 16.59 -26.57
CA LYS A 49 -29.88 16.73 -25.13
C LYS A 49 -29.58 15.44 -24.36
N ASP A 50 -30.05 14.29 -24.85
CA ASP A 50 -29.75 12.98 -24.24
C ASP A 50 -28.23 12.71 -24.19
N LEU A 51 -27.49 13.08 -25.24
CA LEU A 51 -26.03 12.97 -25.25
C LEU A 51 -25.36 13.90 -24.23
N VAL A 52 -25.83 15.15 -24.10
CA VAL A 52 -25.31 16.10 -23.10
C VAL A 52 -25.56 15.60 -21.68
N ASP A 53 -26.75 15.06 -21.40
CA ASP A 53 -27.10 14.49 -20.10
C ASP A 53 -26.22 13.27 -19.78
N LYS A 54 -25.98 12.40 -20.77
CA LYS A 54 -25.07 11.24 -20.63
C LYS A 54 -23.62 11.67 -20.36
N VAL A 55 -23.11 12.65 -21.08
CA VAL A 55 -21.75 13.18 -20.85
C VAL A 55 -21.64 13.76 -19.45
N SER A 56 -22.65 14.51 -18.99
CA SER A 56 -22.68 15.08 -17.65
C SER A 56 -22.70 14.01 -16.55
N ASN A 57 -23.45 12.92 -16.78
CA ASN A 57 -23.47 11.79 -15.85
C ASN A 57 -22.12 11.05 -15.81
N ILE A 58 -21.50 10.82 -16.97
CA ILE A 58 -20.16 10.20 -17.05
C ILE A 58 -19.13 11.06 -16.33
N ASP A 59 -19.17 12.38 -16.52
CA ASP A 59 -18.26 13.32 -15.86
C ASP A 59 -18.39 13.25 -14.33
N ALA A 60 -19.61 13.18 -13.81
CA ALA A 60 -19.88 13.01 -12.39
C ALA A 60 -19.35 11.66 -11.85
N GLU A 61 -19.52 10.57 -12.61
CA GLU A 61 -19.02 9.24 -12.24
C GLU A 61 -17.48 9.19 -12.24
N VAL A 62 -16.83 9.80 -13.24
CA VAL A 62 -15.37 9.91 -13.30
C VAL A 62 -14.84 10.65 -12.07
N HIS A 63 -15.42 11.80 -11.75
CA HIS A 63 -15.01 12.56 -10.56
C HIS A 63 -15.21 11.80 -9.25
N HIS A 64 -16.28 10.99 -9.16
CA HIS A 64 -16.50 10.13 -8.02
C HIS A 64 -15.40 9.07 -7.88
N LEU A 65 -15.10 8.34 -8.95
CA LEU A 65 -14.05 7.31 -8.99
C LEU A 65 -12.66 7.87 -8.73
N GLU A 66 -12.34 9.05 -9.25
CA GLU A 66 -11.09 9.76 -8.93
C GLU A 66 -10.97 10.12 -7.45
N GLY A 67 -12.11 10.41 -6.79
CA GLY A 67 -12.19 10.61 -5.35
C GLY A 67 -11.86 9.33 -4.58
N GLU A 68 -12.50 8.22 -4.94
CA GLU A 68 -12.29 6.91 -4.32
C GLU A 68 -10.85 6.42 -4.53
N TYR A 69 -10.32 6.52 -5.75
CA TYR A 69 -8.94 6.13 -6.06
C TYR A 69 -7.91 6.89 -5.23
N ARG A 70 -8.11 8.20 -5.01
CA ARG A 70 -7.23 9.00 -4.15
C ARG A 70 -7.28 8.54 -2.70
N LYS A 71 -8.46 8.15 -2.20
CA LYS A 71 -8.60 7.60 -0.86
C LYS A 71 -7.88 6.25 -0.74
N ASP A 72 -8.06 5.37 -1.72
CA ASP A 72 -7.39 4.07 -1.75
C ASP A 72 -5.87 4.19 -1.78
N LEU A 73 -5.32 5.18 -2.49
CA LEU A 73 -3.88 5.47 -2.49
C LEU A 73 -3.37 5.82 -1.08
N LEU A 74 -4.10 6.67 -0.36
CA LEU A 74 -3.75 7.05 1.02
C LEU A 74 -3.82 5.86 1.98
N ASP A 75 -4.88 5.06 1.86
CA ASP A 75 -5.05 3.86 2.69
C ASP A 75 -3.96 2.83 2.39
N HIS A 76 -3.57 2.66 1.13
CA HIS A 76 -2.48 1.79 0.73
C HIS A 76 -1.12 2.27 1.28
N ASP A 77 -0.82 3.57 1.23
CA ASP A 77 0.41 4.12 1.80
C ASP A 77 0.46 3.93 3.31
N LYS A 78 -0.68 4.08 4.00
CA LYS A 78 -0.80 3.77 5.43
C LYS A 78 -0.50 2.30 5.73
N VAL A 79 -1.09 1.37 4.97
CA VAL A 79 -0.84 -0.08 5.12
C VAL A 79 0.63 -0.41 4.86
N ARG A 80 1.27 0.24 3.88
CA ARG A 80 2.72 0.08 3.64
C ARG A 80 3.55 0.50 4.83
N GLN A 81 3.22 1.62 5.46
CA GLN A 81 3.92 2.08 6.66
C GLN A 81 3.73 1.11 7.82
N GLU A 82 2.49 0.69 8.10
CA GLU A 82 2.18 -0.29 9.14
C GLU A 82 2.94 -1.62 8.93
N LEU A 83 3.04 -2.07 7.68
CA LEU A 83 3.80 -3.27 7.33
C LEU A 83 5.29 -3.11 7.63
N ALA A 84 5.88 -1.96 7.29
CA ALA A 84 7.28 -1.68 7.58
C ALA A 84 7.55 -1.68 9.09
N ASP A 85 6.65 -1.08 9.88
CA ASP A 85 6.75 -1.04 11.35
C ASP A 85 6.65 -2.46 11.95
N VAL A 86 5.72 -3.28 11.46
CA VAL A 86 5.57 -4.69 11.88
C VAL A 86 6.81 -5.51 11.52
N GLN A 87 7.41 -5.29 10.35
CA GLN A 87 8.63 -5.97 9.94
C GLN A 87 9.82 -5.59 10.83
N ALA A 88 9.97 -4.30 11.16
CA ALA A 88 11.00 -3.84 12.10
C ALA A 88 10.81 -4.46 13.49
N ASN A 89 9.58 -4.49 14.00
CA ASN A 89 9.26 -5.11 15.28
C ASN A 89 9.53 -6.62 15.29
N ARG A 90 9.25 -7.31 14.18
CA ARG A 90 9.59 -8.73 14.03
C ARG A 90 11.11 -8.95 14.14
N ALA A 91 11.91 -8.18 13.42
CA ALA A 91 13.37 -8.31 13.45
C ALA A 91 13.93 -8.08 14.86
N LEU A 92 13.40 -7.10 15.59
CA LEU A 92 13.75 -6.86 17.00
C LEU A 92 13.37 -8.05 17.89
N MET A 93 12.16 -8.60 17.73
CA MET A 93 11.71 -9.77 18.49
C MET A 93 12.61 -10.98 18.24
N GLU A 94 12.99 -11.25 17.00
CA GLU A 94 13.90 -12.34 16.64
C GLU A 94 15.27 -12.17 17.31
N ALA A 95 15.81 -10.95 17.34
CA ALA A 95 17.06 -10.63 18.04
C ALA A 95 16.93 -10.87 19.55
N VAL A 96 15.87 -10.36 20.19
CA VAL A 96 15.62 -10.55 21.63
C VAL A 96 15.47 -12.03 21.97
N MET A 97 14.77 -12.81 21.16
CA MET A 97 14.66 -14.26 21.35
C MET A 97 16.03 -14.95 21.23
N GLY A 98 16.89 -14.49 20.33
CA GLY A 98 18.27 -14.94 20.21
C GLY A 98 19.07 -14.71 21.49
N GLU A 99 19.05 -13.48 22.01
CA GLU A 99 19.72 -13.11 23.26
C GLU A 99 19.14 -13.85 24.48
N MET A 100 17.82 -14.04 24.53
CA MET A 100 17.18 -14.78 25.61
C MET A 100 17.66 -16.24 25.68
N LYS A 101 17.85 -16.89 24.53
CA LYS A 101 18.45 -18.24 24.48
C LYS A 101 19.90 -18.25 24.98
N GLN A 102 20.67 -17.20 24.70
CA GLN A 102 22.04 -17.08 25.22
C GLN A 102 22.04 -16.91 26.74
N CYS A 103 21.16 -16.04 27.26
CA CYS A 103 20.98 -15.82 28.70
C CYS A 103 20.59 -17.13 29.42
N GLN A 104 19.68 -17.92 28.85
CA GLN A 104 19.30 -19.22 29.41
C GLN A 104 20.51 -20.16 29.52
N LYS A 105 21.32 -20.28 28.45
CA LYS A 105 22.53 -21.12 28.46
C LYS A 105 23.55 -20.64 29.50
N LEU A 106 23.74 -19.32 29.63
CA LEU A 106 24.61 -18.76 30.66
C LEU A 106 24.09 -19.08 32.06
N GLY A 107 22.78 -18.97 32.30
CA GLY A 107 22.16 -19.36 33.56
C GLY A 107 22.40 -20.83 33.93
N GLU A 108 22.30 -21.74 32.96
CA GLU A 108 22.62 -23.16 33.14
C GLU A 108 24.09 -23.36 33.55
N ARG A 109 25.03 -22.66 32.89
CA ARG A 109 26.46 -22.72 33.22
C ARG A 109 26.78 -22.15 34.60
N VAL A 110 26.13 -21.07 34.99
CA VAL A 110 26.29 -20.49 36.34
C VAL A 110 25.83 -21.50 37.40
N ALA A 111 24.67 -22.12 37.22
CA ALA A 111 24.17 -23.13 38.15
C ALA A 111 25.08 -24.37 38.23
N GLU A 112 25.70 -24.79 37.13
CA GLU A 112 26.72 -25.85 37.14
C GLU A 112 27.95 -25.44 37.94
N LEU A 113 28.46 -24.21 37.74
CA LEU A 113 29.61 -23.69 38.47
C LEU A 113 29.34 -23.56 39.97
N GLU A 114 28.15 -23.09 40.37
CA GLU A 114 27.75 -23.00 41.77
C GLU A 114 27.76 -24.37 42.46
N LYS A 115 27.31 -25.43 41.77
CA LYS A 115 27.39 -26.81 42.29
C LYS A 115 28.82 -27.26 42.49
N VAL A 116 29.69 -27.00 41.51
CA VAL A 116 31.13 -27.34 41.62
C VAL A 116 31.77 -26.57 42.77
N GLN A 117 31.46 -25.28 42.91
CA GLN A 117 31.96 -24.45 44.00
C GLN A 117 31.51 -24.97 45.37
N ALA A 118 30.24 -25.34 45.53
CA ALA A 118 29.72 -25.92 46.77
C ALA A 118 30.42 -27.26 47.10
N SER A 119 30.55 -28.16 46.13
CA SER A 119 31.25 -29.44 46.32
C SER A 119 32.72 -29.25 46.68
N LEU A 120 33.39 -28.27 46.07
CA LEU A 120 34.78 -27.94 46.40
C LEU A 120 34.89 -27.38 47.82
N ALA A 121 33.99 -26.49 48.22
CA ALA A 121 33.96 -25.94 49.58
C ALA A 121 33.77 -27.04 50.63
N GLU A 122 32.84 -27.99 50.39
CA GLU A 122 32.62 -29.14 51.28
C GLU A 122 33.85 -30.05 51.36
N GLU A 123 34.51 -30.34 50.24
CA GLU A 123 35.71 -31.19 50.21
C GLU A 123 36.89 -30.52 50.91
N LEU A 124 37.08 -29.20 50.72
CA LEU A 124 38.07 -28.44 51.48
C LEU A 124 37.75 -28.50 52.97
N GLN A 125 36.52 -28.19 53.37
CA GLN A 125 36.11 -28.29 54.77
C GLN A 125 36.40 -29.68 55.37
N ARG A 126 36.09 -30.76 54.65
CA ARG A 126 36.40 -32.13 55.06
C ARG A 126 37.90 -32.35 55.26
N ARG A 127 38.75 -31.90 54.33
CA ARG A 127 40.21 -32.10 54.39
C ARG A 127 40.88 -31.34 55.52
N TYR A 128 40.37 -30.16 55.85
CA TYR A 128 40.96 -29.29 56.87
C TYR A 128 40.34 -29.45 58.26
N THR A 129 39.33 -30.30 58.41
CA THR A 129 38.77 -30.66 59.72
C THR A 129 39.65 -31.69 60.43
N CYS A 130 40.11 -31.38 61.63
CA CYS A 130 40.90 -32.31 62.45
C CYS A 130 40.04 -33.52 62.87
N PRO A 131 40.46 -34.77 62.61
CA PRO A 131 39.69 -35.95 62.98
C PRO A 131 39.51 -36.16 64.49
N GLY A 132 40.42 -35.62 65.30
CA GLY A 132 40.43 -35.83 66.75
C GLY A 132 39.55 -34.86 67.54
N CYS A 133 39.44 -33.60 67.10
CA CYS A 133 38.68 -32.56 67.81
C CYS A 133 37.61 -31.87 66.95
N GLY A 134 37.50 -32.19 65.66
CA GLY A 134 36.48 -31.63 64.77
C GLY A 134 36.68 -30.16 64.39
N VAL A 135 37.78 -29.53 64.82
CA VAL A 135 38.08 -28.12 64.48
C VAL A 135 38.56 -28.01 63.03
N ASN A 136 38.00 -27.07 62.28
CA ASN A 136 38.45 -26.74 60.93
C ASN A 136 39.63 -25.76 60.98
N ASN A 137 40.78 -26.19 60.47
CA ASN A 137 42.04 -25.46 60.48
C ASN A 137 42.07 -24.26 59.51
N VAL A 138 41.07 -24.09 58.64
CA VAL A 138 40.98 -22.96 57.68
C VAL A 138 40.34 -21.72 58.31
N THR A 139 39.40 -21.90 59.24
CA THR A 139 38.65 -20.82 59.89
C THR A 139 39.50 -19.88 60.76
N GLY A 140 40.74 -20.25 61.07
CA GLY A 140 41.67 -19.46 61.89
C GLY A 140 42.52 -18.43 61.12
N LEU A 141 42.31 -18.26 59.81
CA LEU A 141 43.12 -17.37 58.95
C LEU A 141 42.37 -16.13 58.45
N GLU A 142 41.09 -15.94 58.80
CA GLU A 142 40.29 -14.79 58.34
C GLU A 142 40.40 -13.53 59.21
N GLU A 143 41.22 -13.52 60.28
CA GLU A 143 41.49 -12.32 61.09
C GLU A 143 42.94 -11.81 60.91
N VAL A 144 43.35 -11.46 59.69
CA VAL A 144 44.45 -10.49 59.47
C VAL A 144 44.19 -9.69 58.17
N ASN A 145 43.27 -8.71 58.24
CA ASN A 145 43.38 -7.38 57.60
C ASN A 145 42.14 -6.52 57.89
#